data_AF-A0A0F9ITT9-F1
#
_entry.id   AF-A0A0F9ITT9-F1
#
_cell.length_a   1.000
_cell.length_b   1.000
_cell.length_c   1.000
_cell.angle_alpha   90.00
_cell.angle_beta   90.00
_cell.angle_gamma   90.00
#
_symmetry.space_group_name_H-M   'P 1'
#
loop_
_entity.id
_entity.type
_entity.pdbx_description
1 polymer ?
#
loop_
_entity_poly.entity_id
_entity_poly.type
_entity_poly.pdbx_seq_one_letter_code
_entity_poly.pdbx_strand_id
1 'polypeptide(L)'
;MPRRKSAPLFSDIEDKLEIASGPDEDGWYNAHCPAHSDEHPSLGVKEDADTGELVVNCRTGCTRASILTALGAEAPRTDAPKRKTKAPTKRPRGGKLVEVYEYRTPEGVPVALKKRYALPDGGKYFTWADPQNAETNELPSGVKEKDLPLYNADKVRERREATVFLVEGEKATNALEAAYGALGVCLPGGAAAKIQPEQLEVLHGRKVILWPDNDEPGRSLMRGLEGALKDIAEETLTISPNVLPRGDAFDYVQDKHTAKELKAEIENAPKRPVLVEVLDGYEVTVPDAGDTVRFSFLNTESKPGKIDADILVVRTSTGIPYSTRQNLQSSSSREGFVRQLGRHYGEDAQAWSRIVDAAYREVQAAQREKDPSEWVFAPVPASGTYLVKPIVA
;
A
#
# COMPACT_ATOMS: atom_id res chain seq x y z
N MET A 1 10.94 38.99 -29.10
CA MET A 1 10.01 37.96 -28.56
C MET A 1 8.66 38.61 -28.33
N PRO A 2 7.56 38.13 -28.93
CA PRO A 2 6.24 38.68 -28.62
C PRO A 2 5.80 38.16 -27.24
N ARG A 3 5.32 39.06 -26.39
CA ARG A 3 4.73 38.72 -25.08
C ARG A 3 3.54 37.77 -25.29
N ARG A 4 3.48 36.66 -24.56
CA ARG A 4 2.26 35.85 -24.45
C ARG A 4 1.16 36.75 -23.89
N LYS A 5 0.03 36.89 -24.60
CA LYS A 5 -1.18 37.50 -24.04
C LYS A 5 -1.67 36.56 -22.93
N SER A 6 -1.90 37.09 -21.72
CA SER A 6 -2.49 36.35 -20.59
C SER A 6 -3.91 35.91 -20.91
N ALA A 7 -4.36 34.80 -20.31
CA ALA A 7 -5.75 34.36 -20.39
C ALA A 7 -6.69 35.40 -19.75
N PRO A 8 -7.95 35.54 -20.22
CA PRO A 8 -8.88 36.52 -19.67
C PRO A 8 -9.24 36.18 -18.22
N LEU A 9 -9.21 37.18 -17.35
CA LEU A 9 -9.69 37.10 -15.96
C LEU A 9 -11.21 37.33 -15.91
N PHE A 10 -11.85 36.99 -14.78
CA PHE A 10 -13.30 37.22 -14.61
C PHE A 10 -13.67 38.69 -14.80
N SER A 11 -12.86 39.61 -14.28
CA SER A 11 -13.02 41.06 -14.44
C SER A 11 -12.99 41.55 -15.89
N ASP A 12 -12.38 40.79 -16.82
CA ASP A 12 -12.25 41.19 -18.23
C ASP A 12 -13.52 40.89 -19.04
N ILE A 13 -14.45 40.11 -18.48
CA ILE A 13 -15.62 39.60 -19.18
C ILE A 13 -16.93 39.76 -18.40
N GLU A 14 -16.88 40.26 -17.16
CA GLU A 14 -18.04 40.48 -16.29
C GLU A 14 -19.10 41.35 -16.96
N ASP A 15 -18.70 42.48 -17.57
CA ASP A 15 -19.59 43.39 -18.32
C ASP A 15 -20.24 42.76 -19.58
N LYS A 16 -19.79 41.57 -19.98
CA LYS A 16 -20.29 40.84 -21.16
C LYS A 16 -21.08 39.59 -20.80
N LEU A 17 -21.22 39.30 -19.51
CA LEU A 17 -22.00 38.19 -18.99
C LEU A 17 -23.31 38.72 -18.40
N GLU A 18 -24.44 38.12 -18.80
CA GLU A 18 -25.71 38.38 -18.16
C GLU A 18 -25.82 37.48 -16.91
N ILE A 19 -25.29 37.98 -15.80
CA ILE A 19 -25.25 37.28 -14.51
C ILE A 19 -26.64 37.35 -13.85
N ALA A 20 -27.20 36.19 -13.54
CA ALA A 20 -28.48 36.07 -12.87
C ALA A 20 -28.36 35.92 -11.35
N SER A 21 -27.28 35.30 -10.85
CA SER A 21 -27.02 35.16 -9.41
C SER A 21 -25.57 34.79 -9.09
N GLY A 22 -25.13 35.01 -7.85
CA GLY A 22 -23.80 34.63 -7.32
C GLY A 22 -22.99 35.82 -6.78
N PRO A 23 -21.78 35.56 -6.23
CA PRO A 23 -21.17 34.24 -6.08
C PRO A 23 -21.83 33.40 -4.97
N ASP A 24 -21.85 32.07 -5.12
CA ASP A 24 -22.20 31.15 -4.04
C ASP A 24 -21.02 30.86 -3.09
N GLU A 25 -21.19 29.98 -2.10
CA GLU A 25 -20.16 29.62 -1.12
C GLU A 25 -18.89 29.01 -1.76
N ASP A 26 -19.01 28.45 -2.97
CA ASP A 26 -17.93 27.88 -3.75
C ASP A 26 -17.35 28.86 -4.79
N GLY A 27 -17.84 30.10 -4.82
CA GLY A 27 -17.34 31.16 -5.71
C GLY A 27 -17.87 31.10 -7.15
N TRP A 28 -18.98 30.40 -7.41
CA TRP A 28 -19.60 30.33 -8.74
C TRP A 28 -20.65 31.41 -8.96
N TYR A 29 -20.59 32.01 -10.14
CA TYR A 29 -21.64 32.87 -10.70
C TYR A 29 -22.48 32.09 -11.69
N ASN A 30 -23.78 32.34 -11.67
CA ASN A 30 -24.75 31.76 -12.58
C ASN A 30 -25.20 32.82 -13.60
N ALA A 31 -25.04 32.54 -14.88
CA ALA A 31 -25.28 33.48 -15.98
C ALA A 31 -25.99 32.80 -17.16
N HIS A 32 -26.56 33.61 -18.05
CA HIS A 32 -27.01 33.15 -19.36
C HIS A 32 -25.81 32.85 -20.26
N CYS A 33 -25.89 31.76 -21.01
CA CYS A 33 -24.76 31.33 -21.83
C CYS A 33 -24.71 32.14 -23.14
N PRO A 34 -23.66 32.94 -23.41
CA PRO A 34 -23.61 33.78 -24.62
C PRO A 34 -23.44 32.96 -25.92
N ALA A 35 -23.16 31.66 -25.82
CA ALA A 35 -22.97 30.76 -26.96
C ALA A 35 -24.28 30.11 -27.47
N HIS A 36 -25.40 30.28 -26.77
CA HIS A 36 -26.74 29.89 -27.24
C HIS A 36 -27.81 30.80 -26.63
N SER A 37 -29.08 30.64 -26.99
CA SER A 37 -30.17 31.32 -26.31
C SER A 37 -30.79 30.35 -25.30
N ASP A 38 -30.83 30.75 -24.03
CA ASP A 38 -31.43 30.00 -22.93
C ASP A 38 -32.51 30.83 -22.23
N GLU A 39 -33.65 30.20 -21.92
CA GLU A 39 -34.74 30.81 -21.16
C GLU A 39 -34.42 30.90 -19.65
N HIS A 40 -33.49 30.06 -19.19
CA HIS A 40 -32.99 30.03 -17.81
C HIS A 40 -31.45 30.02 -17.78
N PRO A 41 -30.79 30.67 -16.80
CA PRO A 41 -29.34 30.73 -16.71
C PRO A 41 -28.68 29.35 -16.71
N SER A 42 -27.94 29.04 -17.77
CA SER A 42 -27.33 27.73 -18.00
C SER A 42 -25.81 27.69 -17.82
N LEU A 43 -25.16 28.84 -17.62
CA LEU A 43 -23.70 28.97 -17.53
C LEU A 43 -23.25 29.18 -16.08
N GLY A 44 -22.37 28.29 -15.60
CA GLY A 44 -21.56 28.55 -14.41
C GLY A 44 -20.24 29.20 -14.81
N VAL A 45 -19.86 30.27 -14.12
CA VAL A 45 -18.58 30.97 -14.31
C VAL A 45 -17.89 31.16 -12.97
N LYS A 46 -16.60 30.87 -12.90
CA LYS A 46 -15.76 31.05 -11.72
C LYS A 46 -14.33 31.33 -12.13
N GLU A 47 -13.58 32.05 -11.31
CA GLU A 47 -12.13 32.13 -11.39
C GLU A 47 -11.49 31.02 -10.55
N ASP A 48 -10.60 30.25 -11.15
CA ASP A 48 -9.87 29.19 -10.45
C ASP A 48 -8.87 29.79 -9.47
N ALA A 49 -8.97 29.45 -8.19
CA ALA A 49 -8.19 30.07 -7.12
C ALA A 49 -6.68 29.77 -7.18
N ASP A 50 -6.29 28.66 -7.82
CA ASP A 50 -4.90 28.21 -7.90
C ASP A 50 -4.20 28.72 -9.17
N THR A 51 -4.93 28.80 -10.28
CA THR A 51 -4.40 29.15 -11.61
C THR A 51 -4.77 30.55 -12.07
N GLY A 52 -5.76 31.19 -11.45
CA GLY A 52 -6.34 32.48 -11.90
C GLY A 52 -7.05 32.38 -13.25
N GLU A 53 -7.25 31.16 -13.78
CA GLU A 53 -7.92 30.98 -15.06
C GLU A 53 -9.44 31.06 -14.91
N LEU A 54 -10.07 31.67 -15.92
CA LEU A 54 -11.52 31.63 -16.04
C LEU A 54 -12.00 30.21 -16.39
N VAL A 55 -12.83 29.67 -15.50
CA VAL A 55 -13.55 28.42 -15.64
C VAL A 55 -14.98 28.72 -16.05
N VAL A 56 -15.40 28.14 -17.18
CA VAL A 56 -16.77 28.25 -17.69
C VAL A 56 -17.34 26.85 -17.90
N ASN A 57 -18.55 26.62 -17.40
CA ASN A 57 -19.24 25.34 -17.55
C ASN A 57 -20.71 25.57 -17.92
N CYS A 58 -21.06 25.27 -19.17
CA CYS A 58 -22.44 25.36 -19.64
C CYS A 58 -23.14 24.01 -19.45
N ARG A 59 -24.19 24.00 -18.64
CA ARG A 59 -24.99 22.79 -18.33
C ARG A 59 -25.76 22.24 -19.53
N THR A 60 -25.98 23.06 -20.56
CA THR A 60 -26.62 22.69 -21.84
C THR A 60 -25.63 22.11 -22.86
N GLY A 61 -24.32 22.17 -22.59
CA GLY A 61 -23.29 21.50 -23.40
C GLY A 61 -22.50 22.37 -24.37
N CYS A 62 -22.53 23.70 -24.26
CA CYS A 62 -21.65 24.56 -25.05
C CYS A 62 -20.17 24.33 -24.69
N THR A 63 -19.30 24.33 -25.71
CA THR A 63 -17.86 24.16 -25.49
C THR A 63 -17.23 25.43 -24.89
N ARG A 64 -16.15 25.28 -24.11
CA ARG A 64 -15.36 26.42 -23.59
C ARG A 64 -14.95 27.40 -24.69
N ALA A 65 -14.54 26.88 -25.86
CA ALA A 65 -14.12 27.70 -27.00
C ALA A 65 -15.27 28.56 -27.57
N SER A 66 -16.47 27.99 -27.71
CA SER A 66 -17.64 28.74 -28.21
C SER A 66 -18.08 29.81 -27.22
N ILE A 67 -17.99 29.54 -25.92
CA ILE A 67 -18.34 30.50 -24.86
C ILE A 67 -17.33 31.66 -24.85
N LEU A 68 -16.02 31.38 -24.86
CA LEU A 68 -14.98 32.41 -24.87
C LEU A 68 -15.01 33.27 -26.14
N THR A 69 -15.34 32.67 -27.29
CA THR A 69 -15.50 33.41 -28.55
C THR A 69 -16.71 34.34 -28.50
N ALA A 70 -17.85 33.88 -27.96
CA ALA A 70 -19.04 34.71 -27.81
C ALA A 70 -18.82 35.88 -26.83
N LEU A 71 -17.94 35.72 -25.84
CA LEU A 71 -17.51 36.77 -24.91
C LEU A 71 -16.49 37.75 -25.51
N GLY A 72 -16.14 37.60 -26.79
CA GLY A 72 -15.17 38.46 -27.46
C GLY A 72 -13.74 38.32 -26.94
N ALA A 73 -13.42 37.21 -26.26
CA ALA A 73 -12.04 36.84 -25.98
C ALA A 73 -11.46 36.19 -27.24
N GLU A 74 -10.39 36.76 -27.80
CA GLU A 74 -9.67 36.11 -28.92
C GLU A 74 -9.18 34.73 -28.46
N ALA A 75 -9.84 33.67 -28.95
CA ALA A 75 -9.35 32.32 -28.78
C ALA A 75 -7.91 32.23 -29.32
N PRO A 76 -6.96 31.62 -28.60
CA PRO A 76 -5.61 31.41 -29.12
C PRO A 76 -5.70 30.66 -30.46
N ARG A 77 -5.27 31.32 -31.54
CA ARG A 77 -5.18 30.71 -32.87
C ARG A 77 -4.27 29.48 -32.81
N THR A 78 -4.85 28.31 -33.02
CA THR A 78 -4.12 27.12 -33.47
C THR A 78 -4.91 26.44 -34.59
N ASP A 79 -5.05 27.15 -35.72
CA ASP A 79 -5.35 26.52 -37.01
C ASP A 79 -4.07 25.87 -37.55
N ALA A 80 -3.72 24.71 -36.99
CA ALA A 80 -3.18 23.65 -37.81
C ALA A 80 -4.35 22.69 -38.08
N PRO A 81 -4.55 22.21 -39.31
CA PRO A 81 -5.65 21.30 -39.61
C PRO A 81 -5.60 20.17 -38.58
N LYS A 82 -6.74 19.82 -37.98
CA LYS A 82 -6.90 18.53 -37.31
C LYS A 82 -6.69 17.45 -38.38
N ARG A 83 -5.43 17.15 -38.72
CA ARG A 83 -5.00 15.77 -38.92
C ARG A 83 -5.70 15.05 -37.80
N LYS A 84 -6.34 13.91 -38.10
CA LYS A 84 -6.55 12.88 -37.09
C LYS A 84 -5.17 12.59 -36.52
N THR A 85 -4.71 13.40 -35.56
CA THR A 85 -3.63 13.06 -34.67
C THR A 85 -4.30 11.97 -33.88
N LYS A 86 -4.13 10.73 -34.38
CA LYS A 86 -4.12 9.56 -33.52
C LYS A 86 -3.46 10.07 -32.24
N ALA A 87 -4.23 10.12 -31.14
CA ALA A 87 -3.72 10.40 -29.80
C ALA A 87 -2.34 9.78 -29.77
N PRO A 88 -1.26 10.55 -29.49
CA PRO A 88 0.10 10.22 -29.92
C PRO A 88 0.23 8.73 -29.73
N THR A 89 0.22 7.98 -30.85
CA THR A 89 0.27 6.52 -30.75
C THR A 89 1.50 6.34 -29.91
N LYS A 90 1.35 5.92 -28.64
CA LYS A 90 2.50 5.65 -27.78
C LYS A 90 3.40 4.90 -28.72
N ARG A 91 4.58 5.45 -29.07
CA ARG A 91 5.54 4.72 -29.91
C ARG A 91 5.48 3.31 -29.35
N PRO A 92 5.16 2.27 -30.16
CA PRO A 92 4.99 0.93 -29.63
C PRO A 92 6.16 0.75 -28.69
N ARG A 93 5.89 0.59 -27.38
CA ARG A 93 6.96 0.62 -26.38
C ARG A 93 7.90 -0.47 -26.86
N GLY A 94 9.08 -0.08 -27.35
CA GLY A 94 10.01 -1.04 -27.93
C GLY A 94 10.28 -2.06 -26.83
N GLY A 95 10.27 -3.35 -27.14
CA GLY A 95 10.41 -4.35 -26.10
C GLY A 95 10.09 -5.74 -26.60
N LYS A 96 10.72 -6.73 -25.99
CA LYS A 96 10.50 -8.13 -26.33
C LYS A 96 9.41 -8.69 -25.43
N LEU A 97 8.38 -9.30 -25.99
CA LEU A 97 7.44 -10.11 -25.23
C LEU A 97 8.23 -11.27 -24.60
N VAL A 98 8.25 -11.34 -23.28
CA VAL A 98 9.01 -12.37 -22.55
C VAL A 98 8.12 -13.44 -21.96
N GLU A 99 6.90 -13.08 -21.57
CA GLU A 99 6.00 -13.99 -20.87
C GLU A 99 4.54 -13.53 -21.03
N VAL A 100 3.61 -14.49 -20.99
CA VAL A 100 2.17 -14.25 -21.01
C VAL A 100 1.55 -15.06 -19.88
N TYR A 101 0.87 -14.37 -18.97
CA TYR A 101 0.16 -15.00 -17.86
C TYR A 101 -1.33 -15.04 -18.16
N GLU A 102 -1.93 -16.21 -18.10
CA GLU A 102 -3.35 -16.39 -18.34
C GLU A 102 -4.14 -16.39 -17.03
N TYR A 103 -5.09 -15.46 -16.92
CA TYR A 103 -6.03 -15.38 -15.81
C TYR A 103 -7.26 -16.18 -16.15
N ARG A 104 -7.61 -17.12 -15.26
CA ARG A 104 -8.77 -18.00 -15.38
C ARG A 104 -9.69 -17.81 -14.19
N THR A 105 -11.00 -17.94 -14.40
CA THR A 105 -11.95 -18.07 -13.28
C THR A 105 -11.64 -19.34 -12.48
N PRO A 106 -12.18 -19.51 -11.26
CA PRO A 106 -12.06 -20.78 -10.53
C PRO A 106 -12.51 -21.99 -11.36
N GLU A 107 -13.40 -21.80 -12.34
CA GLU A 107 -13.88 -22.78 -13.31
C GLU A 107 -12.87 -23.18 -14.39
N GLY A 108 -11.71 -22.52 -14.45
CA GLY A 108 -10.70 -22.73 -15.49
C GLY A 108 -10.99 -21.97 -16.78
N VAL A 109 -12.01 -21.10 -16.81
CA VAL A 109 -12.38 -20.32 -17.99
C VAL A 109 -11.43 -19.13 -18.14
N PRO A 110 -10.71 -18.98 -19.28
CA PRO A 110 -9.82 -17.85 -19.50
C PRO A 110 -10.60 -16.52 -19.59
N VAL A 111 -10.16 -15.51 -18.84
CA VAL A 111 -10.81 -14.18 -18.79
C VAL A 111 -9.89 -13.03 -19.15
N ALA A 112 -8.57 -13.17 -19.01
CA ALA A 112 -7.61 -12.16 -19.44
C ALA A 112 -6.22 -12.77 -19.67
N LEU A 113 -5.44 -12.15 -20.54
CA LEU A 113 -4.01 -12.41 -20.68
C LEU A 113 -3.23 -11.19 -20.20
N LYS A 114 -2.22 -11.39 -19.35
CA LYS A 114 -1.27 -10.35 -18.96
C LYS A 114 0.05 -10.59 -19.63
N LYS A 115 0.42 -9.73 -20.56
CA LYS A 115 1.67 -9.81 -21.32
C LYS A 115 2.75 -9.00 -20.64
N ARG A 116 3.91 -9.61 -20.44
CA ARG A 116 5.10 -8.96 -19.90
C ARG A 116 6.10 -8.67 -21.02
N TYR A 117 6.52 -7.43 -21.13
CA TYR A 117 7.54 -6.98 -22.07
C TYR A 117 8.80 -6.54 -21.33
N ALA A 118 9.95 -6.97 -21.83
CA ALA A 118 11.26 -6.48 -21.39
C ALA A 118 11.73 -5.36 -22.34
N LEU A 119 12.16 -4.25 -21.75
CA LEU A 119 12.74 -3.10 -22.46
C LEU A 119 14.26 -3.30 -22.61
N PRO A 120 14.89 -2.77 -23.68
CA PRO A 120 16.35 -2.88 -23.86
C PRO A 120 17.19 -2.23 -22.76
N ASP A 121 16.63 -1.28 -22.01
CA ASP A 121 17.27 -0.60 -20.88
C ASP A 121 17.16 -1.37 -19.55
N GLY A 122 16.62 -2.60 -19.59
CA GLY A 122 16.38 -3.43 -18.40
C GLY A 122 15.03 -3.16 -17.72
N GLY A 123 14.26 -2.17 -18.17
CA GLY A 123 12.91 -1.93 -17.68
C GLY A 123 11.90 -3.00 -18.10
N LYS A 124 10.71 -2.94 -17.53
CA LYS A 124 9.58 -3.82 -17.89
C LYS A 124 8.27 -3.05 -17.96
N TYR A 125 7.36 -3.52 -18.80
CA TYR A 125 5.96 -3.06 -18.77
C TYR A 125 5.01 -4.22 -19.06
N PHE A 126 3.75 -4.01 -18.68
CA PHE A 126 2.69 -4.99 -18.86
C PHE A 126 1.57 -4.43 -19.73
N THR A 127 0.94 -5.29 -20.51
CA THR A 127 -0.34 -5.01 -21.19
C THR A 127 -1.30 -6.16 -20.95
N TRP A 128 -2.59 -5.83 -20.96
CA TRP A 128 -3.65 -6.83 -20.95
C TRP A 128 -4.00 -7.23 -22.38
N ALA A 129 -4.59 -8.41 -22.57
CA ALA A 129 -5.15 -8.83 -23.84
C ALA A 129 -6.37 -9.73 -23.61
N ASP A 130 -7.21 -9.82 -24.63
CA ASP A 130 -8.36 -10.70 -24.68
C ASP A 130 -7.88 -12.14 -24.98
N PRO A 131 -8.27 -13.16 -24.18
CA PRO A 131 -7.93 -14.54 -24.49
C PRO A 131 -8.41 -15.01 -25.88
N GLN A 132 -9.51 -14.45 -26.39
CA GLN A 132 -10.05 -14.76 -27.73
C GLN A 132 -9.31 -14.00 -28.84
N ASN A 133 -8.62 -12.92 -28.50
CA ASN A 133 -7.78 -12.16 -29.41
C ASN A 133 -6.51 -11.69 -28.71
N ALA A 134 -5.55 -12.60 -28.63
CA ALA A 134 -4.29 -12.37 -27.94
C ALA A 134 -3.41 -11.29 -28.60
N GLU A 135 -3.82 -10.63 -29.68
CA GLU A 135 -3.09 -9.49 -30.28
C GLU A 135 -3.51 -8.14 -29.68
N THR A 136 -4.59 -8.08 -28.89
CA THR A 136 -5.01 -6.84 -28.24
C THR A 136 -4.00 -6.38 -27.17
N ASN A 137 -4.11 -5.12 -26.76
CA ASN A 137 -3.31 -4.53 -25.67
C ASN A 137 -4.21 -3.92 -24.59
N GLU A 138 -5.43 -4.46 -24.47
CA GLU A 138 -6.46 -4.06 -23.53
C GLU A 138 -7.22 -5.29 -23.02
N LEU A 139 -7.86 -5.15 -21.85
CA LEU A 139 -8.77 -6.17 -21.32
C LEU A 139 -9.96 -6.38 -22.26
N PRO A 140 -10.61 -7.56 -22.21
CA PRO A 140 -11.89 -7.75 -22.87
C PRO A 140 -12.90 -6.65 -22.49
N SER A 141 -13.78 -6.32 -23.44
CA SER A 141 -14.79 -5.28 -23.23
C SER A 141 -15.64 -5.55 -21.98
N GLY A 142 -15.77 -4.55 -21.11
CA GLY A 142 -16.53 -4.65 -19.86
C GLY A 142 -15.78 -5.25 -18.68
N VAL A 143 -14.59 -5.85 -18.89
CA VAL A 143 -13.76 -6.40 -17.82
C VAL A 143 -12.83 -5.32 -17.28
N LYS A 144 -12.79 -5.17 -15.95
CA LYS A 144 -11.83 -4.28 -15.27
C LYS A 144 -10.84 -5.11 -14.47
N GLU A 145 -9.64 -4.58 -14.26
CA GLU A 145 -8.58 -5.27 -13.52
C GLU A 145 -9.01 -5.68 -12.10
N LYS A 146 -9.81 -4.85 -11.43
CA LYS A 146 -10.36 -5.16 -10.10
C LYS A 146 -11.35 -6.33 -10.08
N ASP A 147 -11.94 -6.66 -11.22
CA ASP A 147 -12.93 -7.73 -11.37
C ASP A 147 -12.27 -9.05 -11.82
N LEU A 148 -10.96 -9.04 -12.07
CA LEU A 148 -10.21 -10.24 -12.42
C LEU A 148 -10.00 -11.13 -11.18
N PRO A 149 -10.00 -12.46 -11.34
CA PRO A 149 -9.67 -13.38 -10.25
C PRO A 149 -8.18 -13.28 -9.88
N LEU A 150 -7.80 -13.93 -8.78
CA LEU A 150 -6.39 -14.19 -8.50
C LEU A 150 -5.75 -14.96 -9.66
N TYR A 151 -4.48 -14.69 -9.93
CA TYR A 151 -3.70 -15.58 -10.79
C TYR A 151 -3.67 -16.97 -10.17
N ASN A 152 -3.86 -18.02 -10.99
CA ASN A 152 -4.02 -19.43 -10.56
C ASN A 152 -5.27 -19.73 -9.69
N ALA A 153 -6.34 -18.92 -9.74
CA ALA A 153 -7.58 -19.18 -8.97
C ALA A 153 -8.23 -20.55 -9.29
N ASP A 154 -8.12 -21.02 -10.53
CA ASP A 154 -8.49 -22.37 -10.96
C ASP A 154 -7.72 -23.45 -10.18
N LYS A 155 -6.39 -23.32 -10.07
CA LYS A 155 -5.55 -24.26 -9.34
C LYS A 155 -5.85 -24.30 -7.84
N VAL A 156 -6.29 -23.17 -7.26
CA VAL A 156 -6.76 -23.15 -5.86
C VAL A 156 -7.95 -24.07 -5.67
N ARG A 157 -8.89 -24.07 -6.63
CA ARG A 157 -10.08 -24.91 -6.59
C ARG A 157 -9.75 -26.39 -6.85
N GLU A 158 -8.78 -26.66 -7.72
CA GLU A 158 -8.33 -28.02 -8.03
C GLU A 158 -7.54 -28.65 -6.86
N ARG A 159 -6.60 -27.92 -6.28
CA ARG A 159 -5.71 -28.41 -5.22
C ARG A 159 -6.25 -28.07 -3.83
N ARG A 160 -7.39 -28.66 -3.46
CA ARG A 160 -8.15 -28.31 -2.23
C ARG A 160 -7.36 -28.34 -0.92
N GLU A 161 -6.43 -29.27 -0.79
CA GLU A 161 -5.65 -29.46 0.44
C GLU A 161 -4.31 -28.71 0.44
N ALA A 162 -3.95 -28.05 -0.66
CA ALA A 162 -2.66 -27.38 -0.76
C ALA A 162 -2.64 -26.09 0.09
N THR A 163 -1.54 -25.87 0.80
CA THR A 163 -1.21 -24.55 1.35
C THR A 163 -1.00 -23.57 0.20
N VAL A 164 -1.60 -22.39 0.29
CA VAL A 164 -1.57 -21.37 -0.75
C VAL A 164 -0.52 -20.33 -0.40
N PHE A 165 0.38 -20.02 -1.32
CA PHE A 165 1.34 -18.92 -1.20
C PHE A 165 0.82 -17.71 -1.97
N LEU A 166 0.50 -16.64 -1.26
CA LEU A 166 0.08 -15.37 -1.85
C LEU A 166 1.29 -14.44 -1.91
N VAL A 167 1.84 -14.32 -3.13
CA VAL A 167 2.99 -13.46 -3.46
C VAL A 167 2.53 -12.26 -4.29
N GLU A 168 3.41 -11.29 -4.55
CA GLU A 168 3.03 -10.09 -5.28
C GLU A 168 2.88 -10.26 -6.80
N GLY A 169 3.60 -11.21 -7.39
CA GLY A 169 3.73 -11.31 -8.84
C GLY A 169 3.59 -12.72 -9.41
N GLU A 170 3.17 -12.77 -10.68
CA GLU A 170 2.96 -14.02 -11.41
C GLU A 170 4.27 -14.79 -11.63
N LYS A 171 5.38 -14.05 -11.79
CA LYS A 171 6.72 -14.65 -11.96
C LYS A 171 7.16 -15.40 -10.70
N ALA A 172 6.96 -14.81 -9.52
CA ALA A 172 7.27 -15.43 -8.23
C ALA A 172 6.35 -16.64 -7.99
N THR A 173 5.06 -16.51 -8.33
CA THR A 173 4.10 -17.60 -8.29
C THR A 173 4.56 -18.81 -9.12
N ASN A 174 4.94 -18.58 -10.38
CA ASN A 174 5.38 -19.66 -11.27
C ASN A 174 6.70 -20.29 -10.81
N ALA A 175 7.62 -19.51 -10.24
CA ALA A 175 8.87 -20.03 -9.72
C ALA A 175 8.69 -20.94 -8.49
N LEU A 176 7.81 -20.56 -7.56
CA LEU A 176 7.47 -21.40 -6.41
C LEU A 176 6.83 -22.73 -6.84
N GLU A 177 5.94 -22.69 -7.83
CA GLU A 177 5.33 -23.90 -8.38
C GLU A 177 6.37 -24.79 -9.07
N ALA A 178 7.22 -24.22 -9.91
CA ALA A 178 8.24 -24.97 -10.64
C ALA A 178 9.30 -25.59 -9.73
N ALA A 179 9.74 -24.87 -8.69
CA ALA A 179 10.81 -25.31 -7.81
C ALA A 179 10.34 -26.28 -6.72
N TYR A 180 9.16 -26.04 -6.15
CA TYR A 180 8.72 -26.74 -4.94
C TYR A 180 7.37 -27.44 -5.09
N GLY A 181 6.70 -27.33 -6.23
CA GLY A 181 5.31 -27.79 -6.40
C GLY A 181 4.30 -26.99 -5.57
N ALA A 182 4.71 -25.82 -5.05
CA ALA A 182 3.89 -24.96 -4.21
C ALA A 182 2.76 -24.31 -5.04
N LEU A 183 1.60 -24.11 -4.43
CA LEU A 183 0.50 -23.39 -5.06
C LEU A 183 0.66 -21.89 -4.81
N GLY A 184 1.29 -21.19 -5.76
CA GLY A 184 1.38 -19.73 -5.74
C GLY A 184 0.16 -19.06 -6.37
N VAL A 185 -0.24 -17.91 -5.83
CA VAL A 185 -1.26 -17.00 -6.35
C VAL A 185 -0.81 -15.55 -6.17
N CYS A 186 -1.36 -14.62 -6.95
CA CYS A 186 -1.14 -13.18 -6.78
C CYS A 186 -2.33 -12.36 -7.26
N LEU A 187 -2.42 -11.10 -6.80
CA LEU A 187 -3.41 -10.13 -7.29
C LEU A 187 -3.06 -9.65 -8.72
N PRO A 188 -4.06 -9.31 -9.55
CA PRO A 188 -3.84 -8.87 -10.92
C PRO A 188 -3.04 -7.56 -11.04
N GLY A 189 -3.12 -6.67 -10.04
CA GLY A 189 -2.48 -5.35 -10.04
C GLY A 189 -1.08 -5.27 -9.40
N GLY A 190 -0.53 -6.37 -8.87
CA GLY A 190 0.73 -6.37 -8.12
C GLY A 190 0.70 -5.52 -6.84
N ALA A 191 1.85 -4.99 -6.41
CA ALA A 191 2.04 -4.19 -5.18
C ALA A 191 1.04 -3.04 -4.98
N ALA A 192 0.61 -2.39 -6.08
CA ALA A 192 -0.31 -1.25 -6.05
C ALA A 192 -1.79 -1.65 -6.23
N ALA A 193 -2.09 -2.95 -6.22
CA ALA A 193 -3.45 -3.44 -6.38
C ALA A 193 -4.34 -2.96 -5.23
N LYS A 194 -5.56 -2.52 -5.58
CA LYS A 194 -6.62 -2.36 -4.58
C LYS A 194 -7.19 -3.72 -4.24
N ILE A 195 -7.00 -4.15 -3.00
CA ILE A 195 -7.56 -5.41 -2.51
C ILE A 195 -9.09 -5.37 -2.63
N GLN A 196 -9.65 -6.27 -3.43
CA GLN A 196 -11.10 -6.51 -3.47
C GLN A 196 -11.39 -7.80 -2.70
N PRO A 197 -12.25 -7.78 -1.66
CA PRO A 197 -12.59 -8.98 -0.90
C PRO A 197 -13.09 -10.14 -1.78
N GLU A 198 -13.83 -9.83 -2.85
CA GLU A 198 -14.40 -10.82 -3.77
C GLU A 198 -13.32 -11.65 -4.48
N GLN A 199 -12.13 -11.06 -4.72
CA GLN A 199 -11.01 -11.78 -5.31
C GLN A 199 -10.43 -12.82 -4.35
N LEU A 200 -10.55 -12.58 -3.04
CA LEU A 200 -9.98 -13.43 -1.99
C LEU A 200 -10.90 -14.60 -1.61
N GLU A 201 -12.17 -14.57 -1.99
CA GLU A 201 -13.17 -15.60 -1.64
C GLU A 201 -12.75 -17.02 -2.04
N VAL A 202 -11.97 -17.17 -3.11
CA VAL A 202 -11.43 -18.47 -3.53
C VAL A 202 -10.49 -19.09 -2.47
N LEU A 203 -10.00 -18.29 -1.52
CA LEU A 203 -9.15 -18.69 -0.41
C LEU A 203 -9.94 -19.02 0.86
N HIS A 204 -11.28 -19.09 0.80
CA HIS A 204 -12.11 -19.37 1.96
C HIS A 204 -11.74 -20.72 2.61
N GLY A 205 -11.46 -20.70 3.92
CA GLY A 205 -11.07 -21.86 4.70
C GLY A 205 -9.70 -22.44 4.34
N ARG A 206 -8.84 -21.66 3.66
CA ARG A 206 -7.49 -22.12 3.26
C ARG A 206 -6.43 -21.66 4.25
N LYS A 207 -5.34 -22.42 4.30
CA LYS A 207 -4.07 -21.98 4.91
C LYS A 207 -3.31 -21.15 3.90
N VAL A 208 -3.12 -19.87 4.21
CA VAL A 208 -2.52 -18.88 3.31
C VAL A 208 -1.20 -18.39 3.91
N ILE A 209 -0.12 -18.58 3.16
CA ILE A 209 1.19 -18.02 3.45
C ILE A 209 1.34 -16.73 2.65
N LEU A 210 1.46 -15.61 3.33
CA LEU A 210 1.75 -14.31 2.75
C LEU A 210 3.27 -14.16 2.63
N TRP A 211 3.74 -13.71 1.46
CA TRP A 211 5.17 -13.52 1.23
C TRP A 211 5.38 -12.19 0.46
N PRO A 212 5.76 -11.11 1.17
CA PRO A 212 6.01 -9.81 0.57
C PRO A 212 7.34 -9.78 -0.18
N ASP A 213 7.46 -8.88 -1.15
CA ASP A 213 8.77 -8.42 -1.61
C ASP A 213 9.49 -7.74 -0.42
N ASN A 214 10.82 -7.81 -0.38
CA ASN A 214 11.62 -7.27 0.72
C ASN A 214 11.75 -5.73 0.63
N ASP A 215 10.62 -5.04 0.59
CA ASP A 215 10.47 -3.59 0.62
C ASP A 215 9.16 -3.16 1.32
N GLU A 216 8.95 -1.86 1.47
CA GLU A 216 7.80 -1.33 2.20
C GLU A 216 6.46 -1.42 1.45
N PRO A 217 6.39 -1.11 0.14
CA PRO A 217 5.19 -1.37 -0.65
C PRO A 217 4.70 -2.82 -0.52
N GLY A 218 5.61 -3.78 -0.57
CA GLY A 218 5.26 -5.19 -0.46
C GLY A 218 4.72 -5.59 0.90
N ARG A 219 5.39 -5.17 1.97
CA ARG A 219 4.89 -5.36 3.35
C ARG A 219 3.54 -4.68 3.56
N SER A 220 3.35 -3.48 3.03
CA SER A 220 2.08 -2.75 3.11
C SER A 220 0.94 -3.53 2.46
N LEU A 221 1.17 -4.10 1.26
CA LEU A 221 0.21 -4.98 0.61
C LEU A 221 -0.12 -6.20 1.47
N MET A 222 0.88 -6.90 2.01
CA MET A 222 0.65 -8.09 2.84
C MET A 222 -0.07 -7.77 4.15
N ARG A 223 0.17 -6.61 4.79
CA ARG A 223 -0.63 -6.15 5.94
C ARG A 223 -2.10 -5.95 5.56
N GLY A 224 -2.37 -5.38 4.39
CA GLY A 224 -3.72 -5.21 3.87
C GLY A 224 -4.40 -6.55 3.61
N LEU A 225 -3.67 -7.51 3.00
CA LEU A 225 -4.16 -8.85 2.71
C LEU A 225 -4.41 -9.65 3.99
N GLU A 226 -3.53 -9.58 4.98
CA GLU A 226 -3.73 -10.21 6.29
C GLU A 226 -5.03 -9.72 6.95
N GLY A 227 -5.30 -8.42 6.90
CA GLY A 227 -6.54 -7.84 7.39
C GLY A 227 -7.78 -8.32 6.62
N ALA A 228 -7.70 -8.36 5.28
CA ALA A 228 -8.80 -8.79 4.43
C ALA A 228 -9.09 -10.30 4.51
N LEU A 229 -8.08 -11.11 4.84
CA LEU A 229 -8.20 -12.56 4.93
C LEU A 229 -8.68 -13.05 6.31
N LYS A 230 -8.76 -12.18 7.32
CA LYS A 230 -9.08 -12.56 8.70
C LYS A 230 -10.36 -13.38 8.85
N ASP A 231 -11.37 -13.10 8.04
CA ASP A 231 -12.68 -13.78 8.05
C ASP A 231 -12.89 -14.67 6.82
N ILE A 232 -11.84 -14.90 6.02
CA ILE A 232 -11.88 -15.71 4.80
C ILE A 232 -11.00 -16.95 4.98
N ALA A 233 -9.70 -16.77 5.28
CA ALA A 233 -8.75 -17.86 5.43
C ALA A 233 -8.91 -18.60 6.77
N GLU A 234 -8.56 -19.89 6.80
CA GLU A 234 -8.48 -20.68 8.05
C GLU A 234 -7.31 -20.19 8.91
N GLU A 235 -6.16 -19.97 8.28
CA GLU A 235 -4.93 -19.51 8.91
C GLU A 235 -4.18 -18.62 7.93
N THR A 236 -3.68 -17.49 8.42
CA THR A 236 -2.72 -16.65 7.69
C THR A 236 -1.38 -16.68 8.42
N LEU A 237 -0.30 -16.78 7.66
CA LEU A 237 1.07 -16.65 8.17
C LEU A 237 1.89 -15.82 7.19
N THR A 238 2.55 -14.77 7.67
CA THR A 238 3.48 -14.03 6.83
C THR A 238 4.91 -14.50 7.06
N ILE A 239 5.64 -14.78 6.00
CA ILE A 239 7.08 -15.10 6.03
C ILE A 239 7.86 -14.06 5.25
N SER A 240 9.08 -13.72 5.68
CA SER A 240 10.09 -13.15 4.78
C SER A 240 11.41 -13.87 4.99
N PRO A 241 11.67 -14.93 4.21
CA PRO A 241 12.99 -15.53 4.16
C PRO A 241 14.04 -14.47 3.83
N ASN A 242 15.27 -14.68 4.30
CA ASN A 242 16.36 -13.72 4.13
C ASN A 242 16.82 -13.65 2.66
N VAL A 243 16.22 -12.74 1.91
CA VAL A 243 16.63 -12.36 0.54
C VAL A 243 17.25 -10.98 0.55
N LEU A 244 18.02 -10.65 -0.50
CA LEU A 244 18.56 -9.30 -0.66
C LEU A 244 17.44 -8.23 -0.59
N PRO A 245 17.75 -6.98 -0.21
CA PRO A 245 16.76 -5.91 -0.23
C PRO A 245 16.06 -5.80 -1.59
N ARG A 246 14.73 -5.67 -1.59
CA ARG A 246 13.84 -5.75 -2.77
C ARG A 246 13.77 -7.10 -3.46
N GLY A 247 14.34 -8.15 -2.85
CA GLY A 247 14.20 -9.51 -3.32
C GLY A 247 12.82 -10.08 -3.02
N ASP A 248 12.37 -11.03 -3.81
CA ASP A 248 11.07 -11.69 -3.68
C ASP A 248 11.21 -13.22 -3.60
N ALA A 249 10.09 -13.94 -3.64
CA ALA A 249 10.10 -15.40 -3.69
C ALA A 249 10.74 -15.97 -4.97
N PHE A 250 10.78 -15.20 -6.08
CA PHE A 250 11.52 -15.60 -7.27
C PHE A 250 13.03 -15.60 -6.99
N ASP A 251 13.56 -14.55 -6.34
CA ASP A 251 14.98 -14.47 -5.99
C ASP A 251 15.39 -15.57 -5.02
N TYR A 252 14.55 -15.88 -4.03
CA TYR A 252 14.77 -17.03 -3.12
C TYR A 252 14.93 -18.35 -3.88
N VAL A 253 14.12 -18.57 -4.92
CA VAL A 253 14.23 -19.74 -5.80
C VAL A 253 15.51 -19.67 -6.66
N GLN A 254 15.90 -18.50 -7.16
CA GLN A 254 17.14 -18.34 -7.94
C GLN A 254 18.39 -18.60 -7.12
N ASP A 255 18.35 -18.27 -5.83
CA ASP A 255 19.41 -18.53 -4.87
C ASP A 255 19.52 -20.02 -4.49
N LYS A 256 18.69 -20.88 -5.10
CA LYS A 256 18.70 -22.35 -4.98
C LYS A 256 18.44 -22.87 -3.58
N HIS A 257 17.69 -22.11 -2.79
CA HIS A 257 17.13 -22.64 -1.56
C HIS A 257 16.24 -23.85 -1.86
N THR A 258 16.14 -24.75 -0.88
CA THR A 258 15.45 -26.03 -1.01
C THR A 258 14.06 -25.95 -0.41
N ALA A 259 13.16 -26.85 -0.82
CA ALA A 259 11.85 -26.99 -0.20
C ALA A 259 11.94 -27.27 1.32
N LYS A 260 13.02 -27.91 1.78
CA LYS A 260 13.27 -28.15 3.21
C LYS A 260 13.59 -26.86 3.95
N GLU A 261 14.41 -25.99 3.36
CA GLU A 261 14.71 -24.67 3.94
C GLU A 261 13.45 -23.81 3.98
N LEU A 262 12.67 -23.76 2.89
CA LEU A 262 11.40 -23.04 2.87
C LEU A 262 10.44 -23.55 3.97
N LYS A 263 10.38 -24.88 4.16
CA LYS A 263 9.58 -25.45 5.26
C LYS A 263 10.07 -24.98 6.63
N ALA A 264 11.38 -24.92 6.84
CA ALA A 264 11.96 -24.41 8.08
C ALA A 264 11.66 -22.91 8.30
N GLU A 265 11.68 -22.09 7.23
CA GLU A 265 11.28 -20.68 7.31
C GLU A 265 9.83 -20.54 7.79
N ILE A 266 8.92 -21.36 7.25
CA ILE A 266 7.50 -21.38 7.64
C ILE A 266 7.33 -21.84 9.09
N GLU A 267 8.04 -22.89 9.51
CA GLU A 267 7.96 -23.44 10.87
C GLU A 267 8.53 -22.47 11.92
N ASN A 268 9.58 -21.72 11.58
CA ASN A 268 10.25 -20.78 12.48
C ASN A 268 9.66 -19.37 12.42
N ALA A 269 8.73 -19.09 11.50
CA ALA A 269 8.13 -17.78 11.36
C ALA A 269 7.40 -17.35 12.65
N PRO A 270 7.71 -16.17 13.21
CA PRO A 270 7.09 -15.71 14.44
C PRO A 270 5.60 -15.44 14.22
N LYS A 271 4.75 -16.19 14.92
CA LYS A 271 3.28 -16.12 14.76
C LYS A 271 2.61 -15.08 15.66
N ARG A 272 3.26 -14.73 16.77
CA ARG A 272 2.71 -13.87 17.82
C ARG A 272 3.84 -13.06 18.47
N PRO A 273 3.51 -11.96 19.15
CA PRO A 273 4.45 -11.30 20.02
C PRO A 273 5.05 -12.27 21.04
N VAL A 274 6.35 -12.15 21.27
CA VAL A 274 7.08 -12.94 22.28
C VAL A 274 7.72 -11.97 23.27
N LEU A 275 7.39 -12.13 24.55
CA LEU A 275 7.99 -11.38 25.65
C LEU A 275 9.06 -12.23 26.35
N VAL A 276 10.20 -11.60 26.63
CA VAL A 276 11.30 -12.16 27.41
C VAL A 276 11.64 -11.16 28.51
N GLU A 277 11.71 -11.62 29.75
CA GLU A 277 12.19 -10.80 30.87
C GLU A 277 13.72 -10.71 30.84
N VAL A 278 14.25 -9.50 31.01
CA VAL A 278 15.68 -9.20 31.04
C VAL A 278 16.03 -8.47 32.34
N LEU A 279 17.33 -8.35 32.65
CA LEU A 279 17.81 -7.84 33.95
C LEU A 279 17.12 -6.53 34.38
N ASP A 280 16.96 -5.58 33.46
CA ASP A 280 16.41 -4.24 33.73
C ASP A 280 15.05 -3.98 33.04
N GLY A 281 14.27 -5.03 32.72
CA GLY A 281 12.93 -4.89 32.17
C GLY A 281 12.50 -6.03 31.24
N TYR A 282 12.03 -5.69 30.03
CA TYR A 282 11.49 -6.67 29.09
C TYR A 282 11.96 -6.44 27.67
N GLU A 283 12.08 -7.52 26.91
CA GLU A 283 12.18 -7.47 25.46
C GLU A 283 10.93 -8.09 24.85
N VAL A 284 10.27 -7.37 23.94
CA VAL A 284 9.13 -7.88 23.18
C VAL A 284 9.47 -7.88 21.70
N THR A 285 9.41 -9.05 21.08
CA THR A 285 9.56 -9.20 19.63
C THR A 285 8.18 -9.33 19.01
N VAL A 286 7.81 -8.38 18.14
CA VAL A 286 6.51 -8.34 17.45
C VAL A 286 6.71 -8.68 15.97
N PRO A 287 6.03 -9.72 15.43
CA PRO A 287 6.03 -9.98 14.00
C PRO A 287 5.25 -8.90 13.24
N ASP A 288 5.75 -8.49 12.08
CA ASP A 288 5.13 -7.50 11.21
C ASP A 288 5.39 -7.81 9.74
N ALA A 289 4.38 -8.38 9.06
CA ALA A 289 4.40 -8.69 7.63
C ALA A 289 5.74 -9.28 7.14
N GLY A 290 6.20 -10.33 7.82
CA GLY A 290 7.41 -11.07 7.48
C GLY A 290 8.72 -10.43 7.98
N ASP A 291 8.67 -9.31 8.69
CA ASP A 291 9.79 -8.76 9.46
C ASP A 291 9.50 -8.91 10.97
N THR A 292 10.47 -8.57 11.81
CA THR A 292 10.30 -8.49 13.27
C THR A 292 10.75 -7.15 13.81
N VAL A 293 9.92 -6.56 14.67
CA VAL A 293 10.21 -5.35 15.43
C VAL A 293 10.46 -5.73 16.88
N ARG A 294 11.67 -5.48 17.36
CA ARG A 294 12.07 -5.69 18.74
C ARG A 294 11.89 -4.40 19.53
N PHE A 295 11.25 -4.51 20.69
CA PHE A 295 11.12 -3.46 21.69
C PHE A 295 11.82 -3.89 22.97
N SER A 296 12.88 -3.19 23.36
CA SER A 296 13.50 -3.34 24.68
C SER A 296 12.96 -2.25 25.60
N PHE A 297 12.16 -2.64 26.60
CA PHE A 297 11.61 -1.80 27.65
C PHE A 297 12.55 -1.87 28.86
N LEU A 298 13.41 -0.86 29.00
CA LEU A 298 14.44 -0.78 30.03
C LEU A 298 14.05 0.25 31.09
N ASN A 299 14.68 0.17 32.27
CA ASN A 299 14.42 1.08 33.39
C ASN A 299 12.91 1.19 33.70
N THR A 300 12.22 0.05 33.69
CA THR A 300 10.76 0.02 33.82
C THR A 300 10.34 0.39 35.23
N GLU A 301 9.61 1.50 35.38
CA GLU A 301 9.05 1.97 36.64
C GLU A 301 7.54 1.76 36.65
N SER A 302 7.04 0.96 37.59
CA SER A 302 5.61 0.67 37.74
C SER A 302 5.03 1.32 39.00
N LYS A 303 3.95 2.09 38.83
CA LYS A 303 3.16 2.73 39.89
C LYS A 303 1.67 2.47 39.62
N PRO A 304 0.77 2.60 40.60
CA PRO A 304 -0.67 2.43 40.36
C PRO A 304 -1.15 3.32 39.19
N GLY A 305 -1.63 2.68 38.12
CA GLY A 305 -2.13 3.36 36.92
C GLY A 305 -1.06 3.97 36.00
N LYS A 306 0.24 3.71 36.23
CA LYS A 306 1.33 4.28 35.43
C LYS A 306 2.49 3.31 35.28
N ILE A 307 2.91 3.06 34.04
CA ILE A 307 4.10 2.27 33.73
C ILE A 307 4.96 3.10 32.82
N ASP A 308 6.11 3.57 33.30
CA ASP A 308 7.09 4.30 32.51
C ASP A 308 8.25 3.37 32.13
N ALA A 309 8.77 3.45 30.91
CA ALA A 309 9.97 2.73 30.49
C ALA A 309 10.77 3.53 29.46
N ASP A 310 12.08 3.34 29.46
CA ASP A 310 12.92 3.73 28.34
C ASP A 310 12.81 2.64 27.26
N ILE A 311 12.25 2.99 26.10
CA ILE A 311 12.00 2.03 25.02
C ILE A 311 13.07 2.20 23.95
N LEU A 312 13.74 1.11 23.60
CA LEU A 312 14.56 0.97 22.40
C LEU A 312 13.81 0.11 21.39
N VAL A 313 13.60 0.62 20.18
CA VAL A 313 12.96 -0.07 19.07
C VAL A 313 14.01 -0.37 18.02
N VAL A 314 14.05 -1.60 17.51
CA VAL A 314 14.89 -2.00 16.37
C VAL A 314 14.05 -2.86 15.42
N ARG A 315 13.99 -2.45 14.16
CA ARG A 315 13.44 -3.28 13.09
C ARG A 315 14.55 -4.15 12.50
N THR A 316 14.29 -5.44 12.30
CA THR A 316 15.34 -6.40 11.91
C THR A 316 15.88 -6.12 10.52
N SER A 317 15.00 -5.79 9.57
CA SER A 317 15.38 -5.45 8.19
C SER A 317 16.28 -4.22 8.05
N THR A 318 16.08 -3.18 8.89
CA THR A 318 16.86 -1.94 8.80
C THR A 318 18.06 -1.92 9.75
N GLY A 319 17.93 -2.56 10.92
CA GLY A 319 18.93 -2.53 12.00
C GLY A 319 19.13 -1.14 12.63
N ILE A 320 18.37 -0.13 12.22
CA ILE A 320 18.49 1.24 12.72
C ILE A 320 17.70 1.35 14.03
N PRO A 321 18.30 1.82 15.15
CA PRO A 321 17.60 1.95 16.41
C PRO A 321 16.87 3.29 16.57
N TYR A 322 15.74 3.26 17.28
CA TYR A 322 15.04 4.46 17.79
C TYR A 322 14.76 4.30 19.28
N SER A 323 15.06 5.33 20.09
CA SER A 323 14.84 5.28 21.54
C SER A 323 14.08 6.47 22.07
N THR A 324 13.18 6.24 23.03
CA THR A 324 12.44 7.30 23.73
C THR A 324 11.86 6.77 25.04
N ARG A 325 11.63 7.65 26.01
CA ARG A 325 10.93 7.29 27.26
C ARG A 325 9.42 7.41 27.06
N GLN A 326 8.67 6.41 27.46
CA GLN A 326 7.22 6.34 27.25
C GLN A 326 6.46 5.94 28.51
N ASN A 327 5.28 6.53 28.68
CA ASN A 327 4.27 6.03 29.59
C ASN A 327 3.36 5.05 28.84
N LEU A 328 3.49 3.76 29.16
CA LEU A 328 2.76 2.67 28.52
C LEU A 328 1.25 2.73 28.79
N GLN A 329 0.80 3.47 29.82
CA GLN A 329 -0.63 3.62 30.17
C GLN A 329 -1.27 4.88 29.56
N SER A 330 -0.51 5.72 28.85
CA SER A 330 -1.00 6.99 28.29
C SER A 330 -1.28 6.88 26.80
N SER A 331 -2.55 7.07 26.41
CA SER A 331 -2.97 7.10 25.00
C SER A 331 -2.27 8.21 24.20
N SER A 332 -2.15 9.41 24.78
CA SER A 332 -1.48 10.55 24.13
C SER A 332 0.03 10.34 23.97
N SER A 333 0.71 9.76 24.96
CA SER A 333 2.12 9.36 24.85
C SER A 333 2.30 8.37 23.70
N ARG A 334 1.45 7.33 23.69
CA ARG A 334 1.45 6.27 22.68
C ARG A 334 1.18 6.81 21.26
N GLU A 335 0.22 7.71 21.08
CA GLU A 335 -0.02 8.36 19.77
C GLU A 335 1.18 9.20 19.30
N GLY A 336 1.81 9.93 20.22
CA GLY A 336 3.03 10.68 19.94
C GLY A 336 4.17 9.78 19.48
N PHE A 337 4.34 8.65 20.17
CA PHE A 337 5.34 7.64 19.85
C PHE A 337 5.11 6.99 18.49
N VAL A 338 3.87 6.59 18.18
CA VAL A 338 3.51 6.04 16.86
C VAL A 338 3.85 7.02 15.73
N ARG A 339 3.55 8.32 15.89
CA ARG A 339 3.93 9.34 14.91
C ARG A 339 5.46 9.51 14.78
N GLN A 340 6.20 9.33 15.87
CA GLN A 340 7.67 9.39 15.84
C GLN A 340 8.26 8.19 15.09
N LEU A 341 7.78 6.98 15.36
CA LEU A 341 8.22 5.77 14.66
C LEU A 341 7.89 5.85 13.17
N GLY A 342 6.69 6.29 12.80
CA GLY A 342 6.32 6.47 11.39
C GLY A 342 7.23 7.46 10.65
N ARG A 343 7.71 8.52 11.31
CA ARG A 343 8.70 9.45 10.73
C ARG A 343 10.10 8.86 10.65
N HIS A 344 10.45 7.95 11.54
CA HIS A 344 11.80 7.39 11.65
C HIS A 344 12.02 6.21 10.70
N TYR A 345 11.09 5.26 10.68
CA TYR A 345 11.17 4.03 9.89
C TYR A 345 10.44 4.12 8.55
N GLY A 346 9.46 5.03 8.45
CA GLY A 346 8.67 5.25 7.23
C GLY A 346 7.63 4.16 7.03
N GLU A 347 6.41 4.36 7.53
CA GLU A 347 5.24 3.50 7.29
C GLU A 347 3.97 4.30 7.65
N ASP A 348 2.78 3.77 7.34
CA ASP A 348 1.54 4.38 7.82
C ASP A 348 1.37 4.24 9.34
N ALA A 349 0.75 5.25 9.95
CA ALA A 349 0.48 5.33 11.38
C ALA A 349 -0.35 4.13 11.87
N GLN A 350 -1.23 3.56 11.04
CA GLN A 350 -2.05 2.41 11.43
C GLN A 350 -1.20 1.13 11.62
N ALA A 351 -0.13 0.94 10.84
CA ALA A 351 0.78 -0.19 11.02
C ALA A 351 1.51 -0.07 12.36
N TRP A 352 2.16 1.06 12.61
CA TRP A 352 2.86 1.32 13.87
C TRP A 352 1.95 1.26 15.10
N SER A 353 0.72 1.76 14.96
CA SER A 353 -0.32 1.67 15.96
C SER A 353 -0.52 0.21 16.42
N ARG A 354 -0.72 -0.73 15.48
CA ARG A 354 -0.90 -2.15 15.81
C ARG A 354 0.33 -2.78 16.47
N ILE A 355 1.52 -2.48 15.96
CA ILE A 355 2.79 -3.03 16.46
C ILE A 355 3.06 -2.56 17.90
N VAL A 356 2.90 -1.26 18.15
CA VAL A 356 3.11 -0.66 19.49
C VAL A 356 2.09 -1.21 20.48
N ASP A 357 0.81 -1.34 20.09
CA ASP A 357 -0.20 -1.92 20.99
C ASP A 357 0.08 -3.37 21.35
N ALA A 358 0.57 -4.16 20.39
CA ALA A 358 0.97 -5.53 20.65
C ALA A 358 2.11 -5.57 21.68
N ALA A 359 3.16 -4.77 21.49
CA ALA A 359 4.29 -4.71 22.41
C ALA A 359 3.88 -4.23 23.82
N TYR A 360 3.09 -3.15 23.90
CA TYR A 360 2.64 -2.59 25.17
C TYR A 360 1.77 -3.59 25.94
N ARG A 361 0.88 -4.30 25.25
CA ARG A 361 -0.02 -5.27 25.86
C ARG A 361 0.74 -6.37 26.61
N GLU A 362 1.81 -6.89 26.01
CA GLU A 362 2.64 -7.93 26.64
C GLU A 362 3.27 -7.43 27.94
N VAL A 363 3.92 -6.26 27.91
CA VAL A 363 4.57 -5.67 29.10
C VAL A 363 3.55 -5.32 30.18
N GLN A 364 2.42 -4.74 29.80
CA GLN A 364 1.35 -4.40 30.74
C GLN A 364 0.74 -5.65 31.39
N ALA A 365 0.61 -6.75 30.65
CA ALA A 365 0.15 -8.02 31.20
C ALA A 365 1.16 -8.58 32.21
N ALA A 366 2.44 -8.65 31.84
CA ALA A 366 3.50 -9.11 32.74
C ALA A 366 3.59 -8.28 34.03
N GLN A 367 3.42 -6.96 33.94
CA GLN A 367 3.41 -6.07 35.11
C GLN A 367 2.17 -6.21 36.00
N ARG A 368 1.00 -6.59 35.44
CA ARG A 368 -0.20 -6.88 36.24
C ARG A 368 -0.08 -8.18 37.02
N GLU A 369 0.66 -9.14 36.48
CA GLU A 369 0.86 -10.46 37.08
C GLU A 369 2.01 -10.49 38.09
N LYS A 370 2.89 -9.49 38.08
CA LYS A 370 3.96 -9.35 39.09
C LYS A 370 3.38 -9.10 40.47
N ASP A 371 3.65 -10.02 41.39
CA ASP A 371 3.42 -9.80 42.82
C ASP A 371 4.39 -8.72 43.32
N PRO A 372 3.91 -7.57 43.87
CA PRO A 372 4.78 -6.53 44.41
C PRO A 372 5.71 -7.00 45.54
N SER A 373 5.43 -8.17 46.12
CA SER A 373 6.23 -8.78 47.19
C SER A 373 7.38 -9.66 46.69
N GLU A 374 7.43 -10.02 45.39
CA GLU A 374 8.58 -10.67 44.77
C GLU A 374 9.61 -9.64 44.32
N TRP A 375 10.34 -9.07 45.29
CA TRP A 375 11.66 -8.54 45.00
C TRP A 375 12.60 -9.75 44.84
N VAL A 376 12.71 -10.27 43.62
CA VAL A 376 13.75 -11.25 43.30
C VAL A 376 15.08 -10.50 43.23
N PHE A 377 15.69 -10.27 44.39
CA PHE A 377 17.14 -10.12 44.42
C PHE A 377 17.69 -11.47 44.01
N ALA A 378 18.06 -11.62 42.74
CA ALA A 378 18.95 -12.71 42.36
C ALA A 378 20.16 -12.62 43.33
N PRO A 379 20.50 -13.70 44.06
CA PRO A 379 21.60 -13.65 45.00
C PRO A 379 22.83 -13.18 44.23
N VAL A 380 23.45 -12.10 44.72
CA VAL A 380 24.70 -11.59 44.17
C VAL A 380 25.68 -12.77 44.13
N PRO A 381 26.25 -13.13 42.96
CA PRO A 381 27.18 -14.24 42.88
C PRO A 381 28.27 -14.11 43.94
N ALA A 382 28.66 -15.22 44.57
CA ALA A 382 29.65 -15.17 45.66
C ALA A 382 31.03 -14.62 45.23
N SER A 383 31.27 -14.51 43.92
CA SER A 383 32.51 -13.99 43.33
C SER A 383 32.22 -13.15 42.08
N GLY A 384 32.85 -11.99 41.97
CA GLY A 384 32.77 -11.11 40.81
C GLY A 384 33.27 -9.70 41.13
N THR A 385 33.60 -8.93 40.09
CA THR A 385 33.88 -7.49 40.21
C THR A 385 32.56 -6.74 40.02
N TYR A 386 32.13 -6.00 41.04
CA TYR A 386 30.86 -5.28 41.02
C TYR A 386 31.09 -3.77 40.87
N LEU A 387 30.29 -3.16 39.99
CA LEU A 387 30.25 -1.71 39.84
C LEU A 387 29.13 -1.17 40.73
N VAL A 388 29.46 -0.65 41.91
CA VAL A 388 28.48 -0.06 42.83
C VAL A 388 28.27 1.40 42.46
N LYS A 389 27.07 1.77 42.01
CA LYS A 389 26.68 3.18 41.83
C LYS A 389 25.94 3.67 43.08
N PRO A 390 26.32 4.81 43.67
CA PRO A 390 25.58 5.38 44.78
C PRO A 390 24.18 5.82 44.32
N ILE A 391 23.17 5.48 45.11
CA ILE A 391 21.83 6.04 44.98
C ILE A 391 21.95 7.51 45.40
N VAL A 392 21.80 8.43 44.45
CA VAL A 392 21.76 9.86 44.74
C VAL A 392 20.40 10.12 45.37
N ALA A 393 20.40 10.50 46.65
CA ALA A 393 19.22 10.81 47.45
C ALA A 393 18.55 12.11 47.01
#